data_AF-A0AAE0QBT2-F1
#
_entry.id   AF-A0AAE0QBT2-F1
#
_cell.length_a   1.000
_cell.length_b   1.000
_cell.length_c   1.000
_cell.angle_alpha   90.00
_cell.angle_beta   90.00
_cell.angle_gamma   90.00
#
_symmetry.space_group_name_H-M   'P 1'
#
loop_
_entity.id
_entity.type
_entity.pdbx_description
1 polymer ?
#
loop_
_entity_poly.entity_id
_entity_poly.type
_entity_poly.pdbx_seq_one_letter_code
_entity_poly.pdbx_strand_id
1 'polypeptide(L)'
;MLGDDLSTTKSELQAVKAEFSNSIVLVQTDMLSLKTTVKDMEQSLSTYSDDITVLQDKVDSLLATVAKLEDKCEDLEARSRRNNIRIIGIPEDNPCTTLAVSDLLKKAFNNDKDIIVDRSHRTLQPKPKPGERP
;
A
#
# COMPACT_ATOMS: atom_id res chain seq x y z
N MET A 1 -19.49 9.01 -83.33
CA MET A 1 -18.15 9.12 -82.72
C MET A 1 -18.10 10.27 -81.73
N LEU A 2 -17.87 11.53 -82.10
CA LEU A 2 -17.78 12.65 -81.12
C LEU A 2 -18.98 12.83 -80.18
N GLY A 3 -20.21 12.59 -80.66
CA GLY A 3 -21.42 12.69 -79.83
C GLY A 3 -21.58 11.54 -78.82
N ASP A 4 -21.09 10.35 -79.17
CA ASP A 4 -21.13 9.17 -78.29
C ASP A 4 -20.14 9.35 -77.14
N ASP A 5 -18.90 9.79 -77.45
CA ASP A 5 -17.85 10.04 -76.46
C ASP A 5 -18.27 11.12 -75.43
N LEU A 6 -18.97 12.17 -75.88
CA LEU A 6 -19.51 13.20 -74.98
C LEU A 6 -20.63 12.65 -74.07
N SER A 7 -21.42 11.70 -74.56
CA SER A 7 -22.47 11.07 -73.74
C SER A 7 -21.87 10.16 -72.67
N THR A 8 -20.81 9.42 -73.02
CA THR A 8 -20.08 8.52 -72.13
C THR A 8 -19.40 9.29 -71.00
N THR A 9 -18.66 10.35 -71.34
CA THR A 9 -18.00 11.21 -70.34
C THR A 9 -18.99 11.88 -69.39
N LYS A 10 -20.16 12.31 -69.88
CA LYS A 10 -21.24 12.84 -69.03
C LYS A 10 -21.77 11.79 -68.05
N SER A 11 -21.95 10.56 -68.51
CA SER A 11 -22.38 9.43 -67.67
C SER A 11 -21.36 9.13 -66.57
N GLU A 12 -20.08 9.03 -66.92
CA GLU A 12 -18.98 8.81 -65.96
C GLU A 12 -18.89 9.93 -64.92
N LEU A 13 -19.02 11.19 -65.33
CA LEU A 13 -19.03 12.33 -64.42
C LEU A 13 -20.19 12.25 -63.42
N GLN A 14 -21.38 11.81 -63.87
CA GLN A 14 -22.54 11.61 -62.99
C GLN A 14 -22.30 10.46 -62.01
N ALA A 15 -21.66 9.37 -62.45
CA ALA A 15 -21.30 8.25 -61.58
C ALA A 15 -20.30 8.67 -60.50
N VAL A 16 -19.21 9.36 -60.87
CA VAL A 16 -18.22 9.87 -59.92
C VAL A 16 -18.84 10.86 -58.94
N LYS A 17 -19.75 11.74 -59.40
CA LYS A 17 -20.50 12.65 -58.52
C LYS A 17 -21.33 11.89 -57.50
N ALA A 18 -22.00 10.81 -57.91
CA ALA A 18 -22.80 9.99 -57.01
C ALA A 18 -21.92 9.26 -55.98
N GLU A 19 -20.81 8.67 -56.42
CA GLU A 19 -19.83 8.03 -55.53
C GLU A 19 -19.26 9.01 -54.50
N PHE A 20 -18.83 10.20 -54.95
CA PHE A 20 -18.31 11.23 -54.05
C PHE A 20 -19.35 11.71 -53.03
N SER A 21 -20.61 11.87 -53.47
CA SER A 21 -21.71 12.23 -52.58
C SER A 21 -21.95 11.15 -51.52
N ASN A 22 -21.89 9.87 -51.91
CA ASN A 22 -22.01 8.75 -50.98
C ASN A 22 -20.83 8.70 -50.00
N SER A 23 -19.59 8.88 -50.48
CA SER A 23 -18.41 8.91 -49.61
C SER A 23 -18.48 10.06 -48.60
N ILE A 24 -18.98 11.24 -48.99
CA ILE A 24 -19.19 12.36 -48.05
C ILE A 24 -20.16 11.96 -46.94
N VAL A 25 -21.28 11.33 -47.28
CA VAL A 25 -22.28 10.89 -46.29
C VAL A 25 -21.70 9.86 -45.32
N LEU A 26 -20.90 8.91 -45.83
CA LEU A 26 -20.20 7.93 -44.99
C LEU A 26 -19.22 8.61 -44.02
N VAL A 27 -18.37 9.50 -44.53
CA VAL A 27 -17.41 10.25 -43.70
C VAL A 27 -18.12 11.11 -42.64
N GLN A 28 -19.24 11.75 -43.00
CA GLN A 28 -20.04 12.51 -42.03
C GLN A 28 -20.61 11.62 -40.93
N THR A 29 -21.05 10.41 -41.28
CA THR A 29 -21.59 9.43 -40.33
C THR A 29 -20.49 8.95 -39.38
N ASP A 30 -19.32 8.59 -39.92
CA ASP A 30 -18.16 8.17 -39.13
C ASP A 30 -17.68 9.29 -38.20
N MET A 31 -17.67 10.54 -38.67
CA MET A 31 -17.31 11.71 -37.87
C MET A 31 -18.28 11.91 -36.69
N LEU A 32 -19.58 11.69 -36.89
CA LEU A 32 -20.58 11.77 -35.81
C LEU A 32 -20.41 10.64 -34.79
N SER A 33 -20.11 9.43 -35.26
CA SER A 33 -19.80 8.30 -34.39
C SER A 33 -18.56 8.59 -33.55
N LEU A 34 -17.47 9.03 -34.18
CA LEU A 34 -16.23 9.37 -33.49
C LEU A 34 -16.43 10.50 -32.46
N LYS A 35 -17.20 11.53 -32.82
CA LYS A 35 -17.53 12.62 -31.88
C LYS A 35 -18.25 12.11 -30.63
N THR A 36 -19.13 11.13 -30.79
CA THR A 36 -19.85 10.51 -29.67
C THR A 36 -18.87 9.72 -28.79
N THR A 37 -18.04 8.87 -29.40
CA THR A 37 -17.02 8.10 -28.66
C THR A 37 -16.05 8.98 -27.90
N VAL A 38 -15.56 10.07 -28.52
CA VAL A 38 -14.66 11.02 -27.86
C VAL A 38 -15.33 11.67 -26.64
N LYS A 39 -16.60 12.08 -26.77
CA LYS A 39 -17.35 12.66 -25.64
C LYS A 39 -17.49 11.67 -24.48
N ASP A 40 -17.80 10.40 -24.78
CA ASP A 40 -17.95 9.37 -23.74
C ASP A 40 -16.61 9.07 -23.04
N MET A 41 -15.50 9.11 -23.81
CA MET A 41 -14.15 8.98 -23.28
C MET A 41 -13.77 10.16 -22.39
N GLU A 42 -14.05 11.40 -22.81
CA GLU A 42 -13.81 12.62 -22.02
C GLU A 42 -14.56 12.58 -20.70
N GLN A 43 -15.84 12.17 -20.72
CA GLN A 43 -16.63 12.03 -19.51
C GLN A 43 -16.07 10.96 -18.57
N SER A 44 -15.68 9.81 -19.11
CA SER A 44 -15.08 8.72 -18.33
C SER A 44 -13.75 9.13 -17.71
N LEU A 45 -12.92 9.87 -18.46
CA LEU A 45 -11.64 10.38 -17.99
C LEU A 45 -11.82 11.41 -16.87
N SER A 46 -12.83 12.27 -16.95
CA SER A 46 -13.20 13.19 -15.87
C SER A 46 -13.54 12.42 -14.60
N THR A 47 -14.41 11.41 -14.69
CA THR A 47 -14.78 10.58 -13.54
C THR A 47 -13.58 9.86 -12.94
N TYR A 48 -12.70 9.30 -13.77
CA TYR A 48 -11.48 8.64 -13.28
C TYR A 48 -10.51 9.62 -12.61
N SER A 49 -10.39 10.85 -13.12
CA SER A 49 -9.59 11.89 -12.47
C SER A 49 -10.13 12.19 -11.08
N ASP A 50 -11.44 12.35 -10.94
CA ASP A 50 -12.09 12.60 -9.65
C ASP A 50 -11.88 11.41 -8.69
N ASP A 51 -12.10 10.17 -9.15
CA ASP A 51 -11.89 8.96 -8.36
C ASP A 51 -10.44 8.81 -7.89
N ILE A 52 -9.45 9.13 -8.74
CA ILE A 52 -8.04 9.11 -8.38
C ILE A 52 -7.76 10.09 -7.25
N THR A 53 -8.28 11.31 -7.32
CA THR A 53 -8.09 12.30 -6.23
C THR A 53 -8.69 11.83 -4.91
N VAL A 54 -9.91 11.28 -4.94
CA VAL A 54 -10.56 10.71 -3.75
C VAL A 54 -9.76 9.54 -3.17
N LEU A 55 -9.17 8.69 -4.03
CA LEU A 55 -8.33 7.58 -3.59
C LEU A 55 -7.03 8.07 -2.96
N GLN A 56 -6.40 9.10 -3.53
CA GLN A 56 -5.19 9.71 -2.96
C GLN A 56 -5.46 10.26 -1.56
N ASP A 57 -6.55 11.02 -1.37
CA ASP A 57 -6.94 11.55 -0.07
C ASP A 57 -7.18 10.44 0.98
N LYS A 58 -7.81 9.34 0.55
CA LYS A 58 -8.02 8.16 1.42
C LYS A 58 -6.71 7.49 1.81
N VAL A 59 -5.78 7.36 0.87
CA VAL A 59 -4.45 6.79 1.14
C VAL A 59 -3.71 7.64 2.15
N ASP A 60 -3.69 8.96 2.00
CA ASP A 60 -3.02 9.86 2.93
C ASP A 60 -3.62 9.79 4.35
N SER A 61 -4.95 9.76 4.44
CA SER A 61 -5.67 9.59 5.71
C SER A 61 -5.36 8.24 6.39
N LEU A 62 -5.28 7.16 5.60
CA LEU A 62 -4.92 5.84 6.11
C LEU A 62 -3.46 5.80 6.59
N LEU A 63 -2.52 6.38 5.83
CA LEU A 63 -1.12 6.47 6.23
C LEU A 63 -0.95 7.23 7.55
N ALA A 64 -1.63 8.36 7.70
CA ALA A 64 -1.62 9.12 8.96
C ALA A 64 -2.20 8.31 10.13
N THR A 65 -3.23 7.53 9.88
CA THR A 65 -3.84 6.67 10.90
C THR A 65 -2.93 5.52 11.29
N VAL A 66 -2.26 4.89 10.33
CA VAL A 66 -1.28 3.82 10.57
C VAL A 66 -0.13 4.35 11.43
N ALA A 67 0.48 5.47 11.06
CA ALA A 67 1.57 6.06 11.84
C ALA A 67 1.15 6.34 13.29
N LYS A 68 -0.05 6.91 13.49
CA LYS A 68 -0.59 7.16 14.83
C LYS A 68 -0.82 5.88 15.64
N LEU A 69 -1.23 4.80 14.98
CA LEU A 69 -1.43 3.51 15.63
C LEU A 69 -0.10 2.84 15.98
N GLU A 70 0.91 2.96 15.11
CA GLU A 70 2.27 2.49 15.38
C GLU A 70 2.86 3.19 16.61
N ASP A 71 2.81 4.52 16.66
CA ASP A 71 3.25 5.31 17.83
C ASP A 71 2.54 4.89 19.12
N LYS A 72 1.22 4.66 19.04
CA LYS A 72 0.41 4.24 20.19
C LYS A 72 0.79 2.83 20.64
N CYS A 73 1.02 1.91 19.71
CA CYS A 73 1.44 0.55 20.02
C CYS A 73 2.82 0.55 20.69
N GLU A 74 3.76 1.35 20.19
CA GLU A 74 5.08 1.49 20.80
C GLU A 74 5.00 2.08 22.22
N ASP A 75 4.22 3.15 22.45
CA ASP A 75 4.02 3.70 23.79
C ASP A 75 3.42 2.65 24.74
N LEU A 76 2.39 1.92 24.30
CA LEU A 76 1.75 0.90 25.12
C LEU A 76 2.72 -0.24 25.45
N GLU A 77 3.53 -0.70 24.50
CA GLU A 77 4.52 -1.75 24.73
C GLU A 77 5.62 -1.27 25.68
N ALA A 78 6.15 -0.06 25.46
CA ALA A 78 7.16 0.56 26.31
C ALA A 78 6.65 0.76 27.75
N ARG A 79 5.40 1.20 27.92
CA ARG A 79 4.75 1.35 29.23
C ARG A 79 4.49 0.01 29.91
N SER A 80 4.02 -0.97 29.15
CA SER A 80 3.75 -2.32 29.67
C SER A 80 5.02 -3.00 30.17
N ARG A 81 6.16 -2.78 29.50
CA ARG A 81 7.45 -3.38 29.83
C ARG A 81 8.37 -2.48 30.64
N ARG A 82 7.94 -1.28 31.03
CA ARG A 82 8.78 -0.26 31.71
C ARG A 82 9.48 -0.78 32.95
N ASN A 83 8.82 -1.66 33.72
CA ASN A 83 9.37 -2.22 34.95
C ASN A 83 10.04 -3.59 34.74
N ASN A 84 10.08 -4.08 33.50
CA ASN A 84 10.72 -5.35 33.18
C ASN A 84 12.18 -5.12 32.85
N ILE A 85 13.07 -5.90 33.47
CA ILE A 85 14.50 -5.92 33.16
C ILE A 85 14.89 -7.28 32.60
N ARG A 86 15.82 -7.30 31.64
CA ARG A 86 16.40 -8.54 31.10
C ARG A 86 17.84 -8.66 31.56
N ILE A 87 18.14 -9.73 32.30
CA ILE A 87 19.48 -10.05 32.78
C ILE A 87 20.05 -11.13 31.86
N ILE A 88 21.22 -10.89 31.27
CA ILE A 88 21.88 -11.78 30.30
C ILE A 88 23.14 -12.37 30.95
N GLY A 89 23.51 -13.59 30.58
CA GLY A 89 24.72 -14.26 31.07
C GLY A 89 24.57 -14.98 32.41
N ILE A 90 23.32 -15.21 32.87
CA ILE A 90 23.07 -15.98 34.09
C ILE A 90 23.07 -17.47 33.75
N PRO A 91 23.98 -18.29 34.31
CA PRO A 91 23.99 -19.74 34.09
C PRO A 91 22.61 -20.36 34.34
N GLU A 92 22.19 -21.27 33.47
CA GLU A 92 20.84 -21.85 33.50
C GLU A 92 20.60 -22.75 34.71
N ASP A 93 21.66 -23.25 35.33
CA ASP A 93 21.58 -24.07 36.53
C ASP A 93 21.27 -23.23 37.79
N ASN A 94 21.35 -21.89 37.70
CA ASN A 94 20.96 -21.01 38.78
C ASN A 94 19.43 -20.86 38.89
N PRO A 95 18.89 -20.83 40.13
CA PRO A 95 17.47 -20.67 40.35
C PRO A 95 16.94 -19.34 39.82
N CYS A 96 15.82 -19.38 39.12
CA CYS A 96 15.12 -18.20 38.59
C CYS A 96 13.93 -17.81 39.49
N THR A 97 14.05 -18.01 40.81
CA THR A 97 13.03 -17.59 41.78
C THR A 97 13.17 -16.10 42.08
N THR A 98 12.08 -15.46 42.52
CA THR A 98 12.05 -14.01 42.79
C THR A 98 13.07 -13.61 43.86
N LEU A 99 13.24 -14.45 44.89
CA LEU A 99 14.25 -14.27 45.95
C LEU A 99 15.68 -14.33 45.39
N ALA A 100 16.01 -15.32 44.56
CA ALA A 100 17.34 -15.45 43.99
C ALA A 100 17.70 -14.26 43.07
N VAL A 101 16.73 -13.77 42.30
CA VAL A 101 16.90 -12.58 41.47
C VAL A 101 17.03 -11.32 42.32
N SER A 102 16.24 -11.17 43.39
CA SER A 102 16.35 -10.05 44.33
C SER A 102 17.74 -9.98 44.95
N ASP A 103 18.25 -11.09 45.47
CA ASP A 103 19.59 -11.20 46.06
C ASP A 103 20.69 -10.88 45.04
N LEU A 104 20.55 -11.37 43.81
CA LEU A 104 21.48 -11.09 42.72
C LEU A 104 21.54 -9.58 42.43
N LEU A 105 20.39 -8.93 42.28
CA LEU A 105 20.32 -7.48 42.02
C LEU A 105 20.87 -6.68 43.20
N LYS A 106 20.55 -7.09 44.43
CA LYS A 106 21.05 -6.45 45.65
C LYS A 106 22.58 -6.45 45.69
N LYS A 107 23.19 -7.61 45.37
CA LYS A 107 24.65 -7.76 45.25
C LYS A 107 25.23 -6.97 44.09
N ALA A 108 24.59 -6.99 42.92
CA ALA A 108 25.09 -6.29 41.72
C ALA A 108 25.11 -4.77 41.87
N PHE A 109 24.10 -4.21 42.54
CA PHE A 109 23.98 -2.76 42.75
C PHE A 109 24.57 -2.26 44.08
N ASN A 110 25.15 -3.14 44.90
CA ASN A 110 25.60 -2.82 46.26
C ASN A 110 24.53 -2.08 47.07
N ASN A 111 23.28 -2.55 47.01
CA ASN A 111 22.16 -1.92 47.68
C ASN A 111 21.93 -2.57 49.05
N ASP A 112 21.70 -1.75 50.08
CA ASP A 112 21.41 -2.25 51.44
C ASP A 112 19.96 -2.74 51.57
N LYS A 113 19.06 -2.25 50.72
CA LYS A 113 17.63 -2.64 50.72
C LYS A 113 17.36 -3.80 49.78
N ASP A 114 16.40 -4.64 50.17
CA ASP A 114 15.90 -5.72 49.32
C ASP A 114 15.12 -5.14 48.14
N ILE A 115 15.37 -5.68 46.95
CA ILE A 115 14.69 -5.27 45.72
C ILE A 115 13.46 -6.15 45.55
N ILE A 116 12.28 -5.56 45.51
CA ILE A 116 11.03 -6.31 45.34
C ILE A 116 10.92 -6.77 43.89
N VAL A 117 10.71 -8.07 43.69
CA VAL A 117 10.54 -8.69 42.37
C VAL A 117 9.18 -9.38 42.32
N ASP A 118 8.26 -8.84 41.52
CA ASP A 118 6.90 -9.38 41.39
C ASP A 118 6.89 -10.74 40.68
N ARG A 119 7.73 -10.88 39.65
CA ARG A 119 7.86 -12.10 38.85
C ARG A 119 9.27 -12.22 38.29
N SER A 120 9.78 -13.44 38.26
CA SER A 120 11.00 -13.81 37.57
C SER A 120 10.74 -15.03 36.69
N HIS A 121 11.29 -15.03 35.48
CA HIS A 121 11.27 -16.19 34.60
C HIS A 121 12.42 -16.13 33.60
N ARG A 122 12.81 -17.29 33.07
CA ARG A 122 13.70 -17.38 31.91
C ARG A 122 12.92 -17.03 30.64
N THR A 123 13.63 -16.59 29.61
CA THR A 123 13.02 -16.47 28.27
C THR A 123 12.64 -17.86 27.76
N LEU A 124 11.66 -17.94 26.86
CA LEU A 124 11.23 -19.20 26.23
C LEU A 124 12.25 -19.78 25.22
N GLN A 125 13.51 -19.34 25.29
CA GLN A 125 14.57 -19.83 24.41
C GLN A 125 15.10 -21.19 24.90
N PRO A 126 15.55 -22.08 23.99
CA PRO A 126 16.21 -23.32 24.37
C PRO A 126 17.47 -23.06 25.20
N LYS A 127 17.82 -24.01 26.08
CA LYS A 127 19.08 -23.96 26.85
C LYS A 127 20.26 -23.78 25.88
N PRO A 128 21.14 -22.78 26.08
CA PRO A 128 22.31 -22.58 25.24
C PRO A 128 23.21 -23.82 25.25
N LYS A 129 23.89 -24.08 24.13
CA LYS A 129 24.87 -25.18 24.04
C LYS A 129 26.11 -24.88 24.89
N PRO A 130 26.92 -25.89 25.25
CA PRO A 130 28.20 -25.66 25.93
C PRO A 130 29.06 -24.66 25.14
N GLY A 131 29.44 -23.54 25.78
CA GLY A 131 30.23 -22.46 25.17
C GLY A 131 29.42 -21.29 24.58
N GLU A 132 28.10 -21.43 24.44
CA GLU A 132 27.23 -20.31 24.08
C GLU A 132 26.85 -19.47 25.32
N ARG A 133 26.50 -18.20 25.12
CA ARG A 133 26.14 -17.30 26.21
C ARG A 133 24.68 -17.53 26.65
N PRO A 134 24.43 -17.76 27.95
CA PRO A 134 23.09 -17.71 28.53
C PRO A 134 22.47 -16.31 28.52
#